data_AF-A0A9Q8HSI2-F1
#
_entry.id   AF-A0A9Q8HSI2-F1
#
_cell.length_a   1.000
_cell.length_b   1.000
_cell.length_c   1.000
_cell.angle_alpha   90.00
_cell.angle_beta   90.00
_cell.angle_gamma   90.00
#
_symmetry.space_group_name_H-M   'P 1'
#
loop_
_entity.id
_entity.type
_entity.pdbx_description
1 polymer ?
#
loop_
_entity_poly.entity_id
_entity_poly.type
_entity_poly.pdbx_seq_one_letter_code
_entity_poly.pdbx_strand_id
1 'polypeptide(L)'
;ALTGTGGTKITNLKDGTVSATSTDAVNGKQLFGVQTTANTAKTTADGARTAATAAQTTATAAQNTANAANSTANTNKTNITALQAADALNVKYNAAKDTVALTGTGGTKITNLKDGTVSATSTDAVNGKQLFGVQTIANTAKTTADGARTAATAAQTTATAAQNTANTANSTANTNKTNITALQAADALNVKYNTAKDTVALAGTGGSKITNLKDGAVSTTSTDAVSGKQLYAVKAIADKNSGEITKLTTTINNINNGGVGLVQD
;
A
#
# COMPACT_ATOMS: atom_id res chain seq x y z
N ALA A 1 7.92 -142.96 37.63
CA ALA A 1 8.08 -141.78 36.76
C ALA A 1 6.75 -141.48 36.09
N LEU A 2 6.43 -140.20 35.84
CA LEU A 2 5.21 -139.77 35.14
C LEU A 2 5.46 -139.88 33.62
N THR A 3 5.25 -141.05 33.03
CA THR A 3 5.78 -141.43 31.69
C THR A 3 4.75 -141.44 30.55
N GLY A 4 3.64 -140.71 30.67
CA GLY A 4 2.64 -140.63 29.60
C GLY A 4 3.12 -139.80 28.40
N THR A 5 2.85 -140.25 27.17
CA THR A 5 3.25 -139.58 25.91
C THR A 5 2.60 -138.20 25.69
N GLY A 6 1.66 -137.79 26.54
CA GLY A 6 1.08 -136.44 26.62
C GLY A 6 1.21 -135.77 28.00
N GLY A 7 2.09 -136.29 28.87
CA GLY A 7 2.23 -135.88 30.26
C GLY A 7 1.23 -136.56 31.21
N THR A 8 1.36 -136.30 32.52
CA THR A 8 0.45 -136.83 33.57
C THR A 8 -0.13 -135.67 34.38
N LYS A 9 -1.46 -135.59 34.48
CA LYS A 9 -2.17 -134.61 35.32
C LYS A 9 -2.21 -135.10 36.76
N ILE A 10 -1.74 -134.29 37.70
CA ILE A 10 -1.87 -134.52 39.14
C ILE A 10 -3.02 -133.66 39.66
N THR A 11 -3.96 -134.26 40.40
CA THR A 11 -5.16 -133.59 40.94
C THR A 11 -5.30 -133.82 42.45
N ASN A 12 -6.22 -133.11 43.10
CA ASN A 12 -6.50 -133.18 44.54
C ASN A 12 -5.33 -132.74 45.45
N LEU A 13 -4.50 -131.80 44.97
CA LEU A 13 -3.41 -131.22 45.73
C LEU A 13 -3.94 -130.10 46.66
N LYS A 14 -3.72 -130.23 47.98
CA LYS A 14 -3.96 -129.13 48.94
C LYS A 14 -3.06 -127.93 48.59
N ASP A 15 -3.47 -126.72 48.99
CA ASP A 15 -2.65 -125.52 48.80
C ASP A 15 -1.29 -125.74 49.48
N GLY A 16 -0.20 -125.70 48.72
CA GLY A 16 1.17 -125.84 49.23
C GLY A 16 1.59 -124.58 49.97
N THR A 17 2.54 -124.69 50.90
CA THR A 17 3.07 -123.50 51.58
C THR A 17 3.81 -122.62 50.57
N VAL A 18 3.47 -121.33 50.44
CA VAL A 18 4.18 -120.38 49.57
C VAL A 18 5.15 -119.56 50.41
N SER A 19 6.43 -119.94 50.39
CA SER A 19 7.53 -119.24 51.06
C SER A 19 8.82 -119.41 50.25
N ALA A 20 9.84 -118.63 50.58
CA ALA A 20 11.14 -118.70 49.90
C ALA A 20 11.86 -120.07 50.03
N THR A 21 11.46 -120.91 50.99
CA THR A 21 12.13 -122.19 51.30
C THR A 21 11.24 -123.43 51.09
N SER A 22 10.00 -123.24 50.64
CA SER A 22 9.06 -124.35 50.47
C SER A 22 9.48 -125.30 49.35
N THR A 23 9.35 -126.60 49.60
CA THR A 23 9.46 -127.66 48.58
C THR A 23 8.11 -128.29 48.24
N ASP A 24 7.01 -127.73 48.79
CA ASP A 24 5.66 -128.19 48.51
C ASP A 24 5.30 -127.92 47.05
N ALA A 25 4.60 -128.86 46.42
CA ALA A 25 4.00 -128.60 45.12
C ALA A 25 2.87 -127.56 45.25
N VAL A 26 2.78 -126.62 44.29
CA VAL A 26 1.68 -125.65 44.21
C VAL A 26 0.59 -126.12 43.24
N ASN A 27 -0.66 -125.80 43.55
CA ASN A 27 -1.79 -126.18 42.70
C ASN A 27 -2.23 -125.01 41.78
N GLY A 28 -3.16 -125.31 40.87
CA GLY A 28 -3.69 -124.33 39.91
C GLY A 28 -4.38 -123.13 40.56
N LYS A 29 -4.95 -123.28 41.77
CA LYS A 29 -5.59 -122.18 42.51
C LYS A 29 -4.56 -121.12 42.91
N GLN A 30 -3.39 -121.53 43.41
CA GLN A 30 -2.33 -120.63 43.84
C GLN A 30 -1.70 -119.88 42.66
N LEU A 31 -1.41 -120.58 41.55
CA LEU A 31 -0.92 -119.95 40.32
C LEU A 31 -1.95 -119.00 39.71
N PHE A 32 -3.23 -119.36 39.74
CA PHE A 32 -4.32 -118.49 39.28
C PHE A 32 -4.44 -117.20 40.12
N GLY A 33 -4.19 -117.27 41.43
CA GLY A 33 -4.11 -116.08 42.30
C GLY A 33 -3.00 -115.12 41.85
N VAL A 34 -1.81 -115.64 41.56
CA VAL A 34 -0.69 -114.84 41.01
C VAL A 34 -1.06 -114.22 39.66
N GLN A 35 -1.65 -115.01 38.75
CA GLN A 35 -2.11 -114.53 37.44
C GLN A 35 -3.14 -113.40 37.57
N THR A 36 -4.05 -113.51 38.55
CA THR A 36 -5.06 -112.49 38.84
C THR A 36 -4.41 -111.17 39.29
N THR A 37 -3.43 -111.24 40.21
CA THR A 37 -2.65 -110.07 40.64
C THR A 37 -1.86 -109.46 39.49
N ALA A 38 -1.19 -110.27 38.67
CA ALA A 38 -0.43 -109.81 37.51
C ALA A 38 -1.34 -109.11 36.48
N ASN A 39 -2.51 -109.67 36.20
CA ASN A 39 -3.51 -109.05 35.34
C ASN A 39 -4.02 -107.72 35.91
N THR A 40 -4.27 -107.67 37.22
CA THR A 40 -4.69 -106.44 37.90
C THR A 40 -3.62 -105.35 37.79
N ALA A 41 -2.35 -105.69 38.05
CA ALA A 41 -1.23 -104.76 37.92
C ALA A 41 -1.07 -104.26 36.47
N LYS A 42 -1.21 -105.14 35.47
CA LYS A 42 -1.19 -104.77 34.05
C LYS A 42 -2.30 -103.78 33.72
N THR A 43 -3.54 -104.06 34.16
CA THR A 43 -4.68 -103.16 33.94
C THR A 43 -4.44 -101.79 34.58
N THR A 44 -3.92 -101.75 35.81
CA THR A 44 -3.56 -100.50 36.49
C THR A 44 -2.49 -99.72 35.72
N ALA A 45 -1.44 -100.39 35.22
CA ALA A 45 -0.38 -99.77 34.43
C ALA A 45 -0.90 -99.22 33.08
N ASP A 46 -1.77 -99.96 32.40
CA ASP A 46 -2.43 -99.51 31.17
C ASP A 46 -3.34 -98.30 31.42
N GLY A 47 -4.06 -98.28 32.54
CA GLY A 47 -4.86 -97.14 32.99
C GLY A 47 -4.00 -95.90 33.27
N ALA A 48 -2.90 -96.05 34.01
CA ALA A 48 -1.96 -94.97 34.29
C ALA A 48 -1.33 -94.40 33.01
N ARG A 49 -0.93 -95.27 32.06
CA ARG A 49 -0.43 -94.86 30.75
C ARG A 49 -1.47 -94.05 29.97
N THR A 50 -2.72 -94.50 29.96
CA THR A 50 -3.82 -93.80 29.28
C THR A 50 -4.06 -92.42 29.89
N ALA A 51 -4.08 -92.32 31.22
CA ALA A 51 -4.21 -91.05 31.94
C ALA A 51 -3.03 -90.10 31.64
N ALA A 52 -1.79 -90.61 31.61
CA ALA A 52 -0.61 -89.82 31.26
C ALA A 52 -0.67 -89.30 29.82
N THR A 53 -1.11 -90.12 28.86
CA THR A 53 -1.32 -89.68 27.48
C THR A 53 -2.39 -88.59 27.39
N ALA A 54 -3.53 -88.74 28.07
CA ALA A 54 -4.58 -87.73 28.08
C ALA A 54 -4.11 -86.40 28.70
N ALA A 55 -3.34 -86.46 29.78
CA ALA A 55 -2.72 -85.29 30.41
C ALA A 55 -1.74 -84.59 29.45
N GLN A 56 -0.90 -85.36 28.74
CA GLN A 56 0.02 -84.82 27.73
C GLN A 56 -0.73 -84.13 26.58
N THR A 57 -1.80 -84.75 26.05
CA THR A 57 -2.64 -84.13 25.02
C THR A 57 -3.25 -82.81 25.49
N THR A 58 -3.75 -82.78 26.73
CA THR A 58 -4.32 -81.57 27.33
C THR A 58 -3.27 -80.47 27.50
N ALA A 59 -2.06 -80.82 27.97
CA ALA A 59 -0.96 -79.89 28.11
C ALA A 59 -0.51 -79.31 26.76
N THR A 60 -0.41 -80.13 25.72
CA THR A 60 -0.08 -79.67 24.36
C THR A 60 -1.16 -78.74 23.80
N ALA A 61 -2.45 -79.05 24.01
CA ALA A 61 -3.54 -78.18 23.58
C ALA A 61 -3.51 -76.81 24.29
N ALA A 62 -3.24 -76.80 25.61
CA ALA A 62 -3.08 -75.58 26.38
C ALA A 62 -1.87 -74.75 25.90
N GLN A 63 -0.73 -75.40 25.63
CA GLN A 63 0.46 -74.73 25.08
C GLN A 63 0.18 -74.11 23.71
N ASN A 64 -0.52 -74.82 22.82
CA ASN A 64 -0.89 -74.29 21.51
C ASN A 64 -1.83 -73.08 21.63
N THR A 65 -2.78 -73.13 22.56
CA THR A 65 -3.68 -72.00 22.85
C THR A 65 -2.91 -70.79 23.38
N ALA A 66 -1.97 -71.01 24.31
CA ALA A 66 -1.10 -69.96 24.85
C ALA A 66 -0.20 -69.35 23.77
N ASN A 67 0.38 -70.17 22.90
CA ASN A 67 1.20 -69.72 21.78
C ASN A 67 0.38 -68.87 20.80
N ALA A 68 -0.84 -69.30 20.46
CA ALA A 68 -1.73 -68.54 19.59
C ALA A 68 -2.09 -67.17 20.20
N ALA A 69 -2.45 -67.14 21.50
CA ALA A 69 -2.72 -65.90 22.22
C ALA A 69 -1.51 -64.96 22.25
N ASN A 70 -0.31 -65.50 22.49
CA ASN A 70 0.94 -64.73 22.48
C ASN A 70 1.26 -64.16 21.09
N SER A 71 1.05 -64.94 20.03
CA SER A 71 1.18 -64.46 18.66
C SER A 71 0.22 -63.32 18.36
N THR A 72 -1.06 -63.43 18.74
CA THR A 72 -2.05 -62.34 18.61
C THR A 72 -1.64 -61.09 19.38
N ALA A 73 -1.15 -61.24 20.62
CA ALA A 73 -0.70 -60.10 21.43
C ALA A 73 0.49 -59.37 20.78
N ASN A 74 1.45 -60.11 20.23
CA ASN A 74 2.59 -59.55 19.50
C ASN A 74 2.15 -58.80 18.23
N THR A 75 1.21 -59.36 17.47
CA THR A 75 0.62 -58.65 16.32
C THR A 75 -0.07 -57.36 16.75
N ASN A 76 -0.88 -57.39 17.81
CA ASN A 76 -1.55 -56.19 18.33
C ASN A 76 -0.55 -55.13 18.78
N LYS A 77 0.54 -55.53 19.44
CA LYS A 77 1.62 -54.62 19.86
C LYS A 77 2.24 -53.90 18.65
N THR A 78 2.53 -54.64 17.57
CA THR A 78 3.05 -54.07 16.33
C THR A 78 2.06 -53.09 15.70
N ASN A 79 0.79 -53.46 15.62
CA ASN A 79 -0.27 -52.61 15.06
C ASN A 79 -0.45 -51.31 15.87
N ILE A 80 -0.46 -51.39 17.20
CA ILE A 80 -0.56 -50.21 18.08
C ILE A 80 0.63 -49.27 17.86
N THR A 81 1.84 -49.81 17.74
CA THR A 81 3.04 -49.01 17.49
C THR A 81 2.95 -48.28 16.16
N ALA A 82 2.48 -48.97 15.11
CA ALA A 82 2.27 -48.37 13.79
C ALA A 82 1.21 -47.26 13.83
N LEU A 83 0.11 -47.46 14.56
CA LEU A 83 -0.94 -46.45 14.74
C LEU A 83 -0.44 -45.22 15.50
N GLN A 84 0.37 -45.40 16.55
CA GLN A 84 0.96 -44.29 17.29
C GLN A 84 1.93 -43.47 16.44
N ALA A 85 2.72 -44.13 15.58
CA ALA A 85 3.61 -43.44 14.65
C ALA A 85 2.81 -42.64 13.60
N ALA A 86 1.71 -43.19 13.08
CA ALA A 86 0.84 -42.48 12.16
C ALA A 86 0.11 -41.29 12.83
N ASP A 87 -0.39 -41.47 14.04
CA ASP A 87 -1.08 -40.42 14.81
C ASP A 87 -0.19 -39.19 15.06
N ALA A 88 1.12 -39.39 15.23
CA ALA A 88 2.08 -38.30 15.40
C ALA A 88 2.20 -37.39 14.15
N LEU A 89 1.88 -37.90 12.96
CA LEU A 89 1.97 -37.18 11.68
C LEU A 89 0.61 -36.65 11.19
N ASN A 90 -0.49 -37.06 11.82
CA ASN A 90 -1.83 -36.65 11.44
C ASN A 90 -2.11 -35.19 11.83
N VAL A 91 -2.94 -34.54 11.02
CA VAL A 91 -3.48 -33.21 11.33
C VAL A 91 -4.54 -33.34 12.42
N LYS A 92 -4.39 -32.53 13.49
CA LYS A 92 -5.27 -32.58 14.66
C LYS A 92 -6.09 -31.30 14.79
N TYR A 93 -7.35 -31.48 15.17
CA TYR A 93 -8.19 -30.40 15.65
C TYR A 93 -7.86 -30.08 17.10
N ASN A 94 -8.15 -28.85 17.53
CA ASN A 94 -8.29 -28.56 18.94
C ASN A 94 -9.56 -29.20 19.53
N ALA A 95 -9.74 -29.12 20.85
CA ALA A 95 -10.89 -29.74 21.53
C ALA A 95 -12.25 -29.22 21.03
N ALA A 96 -12.33 -27.92 20.69
CA ALA A 96 -13.55 -27.30 20.17
C ALA A 96 -13.83 -27.60 18.69
N LYS A 97 -12.85 -28.11 17.95
CA LYS A 97 -12.88 -28.37 16.50
C LYS A 97 -13.10 -27.14 15.62
N ASP A 98 -12.84 -25.95 16.15
CA ASP A 98 -12.87 -24.70 15.38
C ASP A 98 -11.49 -24.34 14.79
N THR A 99 -10.43 -25.05 15.21
CA THR A 99 -9.05 -24.74 14.82
C THR A 99 -8.27 -26.01 14.48
N VAL A 100 -7.49 -25.93 13.41
CA VAL A 100 -6.44 -26.90 13.05
C VAL A 100 -5.09 -26.23 13.29
N ALA A 101 -4.24 -26.83 14.12
CA ALA A 101 -2.90 -26.33 14.37
C ALA A 101 -1.86 -27.13 13.56
N LEU A 102 -1.08 -26.43 12.74
CA LEU A 102 0.03 -27.01 11.99
C LEU A 102 1.35 -26.64 12.69
N THR A 103 1.96 -27.61 13.37
CA THR A 103 3.03 -27.37 14.37
C THR A 103 4.44 -27.59 13.83
N GLY A 104 4.64 -27.61 12.51
CA GLY A 104 5.98 -27.67 11.93
C GLY A 104 6.83 -26.46 12.37
N THR A 105 8.12 -26.68 12.65
CA THR A 105 9.04 -25.59 12.99
C THR A 105 9.10 -24.57 11.86
N GLY A 106 8.73 -23.31 12.13
CA GLY A 106 8.62 -22.27 11.10
C GLY A 106 7.31 -22.28 10.30
N GLY A 107 6.34 -23.09 10.69
CA GLY A 107 5.04 -23.27 10.02
C GLY A 107 5.04 -24.41 9.00
N THR A 108 3.85 -24.73 8.48
CA THR A 108 3.66 -25.78 7.48
C THR A 108 3.04 -25.19 6.21
N LYS A 109 3.66 -25.44 5.06
CA LYS A 109 3.10 -25.03 3.77
C LYS A 109 1.95 -25.96 3.40
N ILE A 110 0.78 -25.38 3.11
CA ILE A 110 -0.34 -26.07 2.48
C ILE A 110 -0.30 -25.76 0.99
N THR A 111 -0.17 -26.78 0.14
CA THR A 111 -0.03 -26.64 -1.31
C THR A 111 -1.09 -27.45 -2.03
N ASN A 112 -1.17 -27.30 -3.36
CA ASN A 112 -2.14 -27.98 -4.22
C ASN A 112 -3.60 -27.64 -3.85
N LEU A 113 -3.84 -26.42 -3.36
CA LEU A 113 -5.18 -25.89 -3.17
C LEU A 113 -5.77 -25.53 -4.54
N LYS A 114 -6.94 -26.10 -4.85
CA LYS A 114 -7.80 -25.59 -5.90
C LYS A 114 -8.20 -24.14 -5.58
N ASP A 115 -8.44 -23.33 -6.60
CA ASP A 115 -8.93 -21.95 -6.43
C ASP A 115 -10.20 -21.99 -5.57
N GLY A 116 -10.15 -21.35 -4.40
CA GLY A 116 -11.27 -21.26 -3.47
C GLY A 116 -12.33 -20.29 -4.00
N THR A 117 -13.60 -20.50 -3.64
CA THR A 117 -14.65 -19.55 -4.00
C THR A 117 -14.40 -18.21 -3.31
N VAL A 118 -14.43 -17.11 -4.05
CA VAL A 118 -14.30 -15.75 -3.47
C VAL A 118 -15.68 -15.10 -3.46
N SER A 119 -16.35 -15.16 -2.31
CA SER A 119 -17.67 -14.57 -2.06
C SER A 119 -17.82 -14.16 -0.60
N ALA A 120 -18.83 -13.36 -0.27
CA ALA A 120 -19.06 -12.83 1.08
C ALA A 120 -19.33 -13.92 2.14
N THR A 121 -19.70 -15.13 1.73
CA THR A 121 -20.06 -16.25 2.61
C THR A 121 -19.13 -17.45 2.45
N SER A 122 -18.05 -17.32 1.68
CA SER A 122 -17.14 -18.43 1.42
C SER A 122 -16.34 -18.81 2.67
N THR A 123 -16.17 -20.11 2.87
CA THR A 123 -15.27 -20.69 3.87
C THR A 123 -14.09 -21.41 3.22
N ASP A 124 -13.92 -21.26 1.90
CA ASP A 124 -12.84 -21.88 1.16
C ASP A 124 -11.52 -21.17 1.45
N ALA A 125 -10.44 -21.94 1.60
CA ALA A 125 -9.10 -21.38 1.62
C ALA A 125 -8.73 -20.84 0.22
N VAL A 126 -8.11 -19.66 0.18
CA VAL A 126 -7.59 -19.07 -1.06
C VAL A 126 -6.13 -19.45 -1.29
N ASN A 127 -5.74 -19.66 -2.55
CA ASN A 127 -4.36 -20.00 -2.89
C ASN A 127 -3.55 -18.79 -3.37
N GLY A 128 -2.25 -19.00 -3.60
CA GLY A 128 -1.33 -17.95 -4.05
C GLY A 128 -1.68 -17.33 -5.40
N LYS A 129 -2.27 -18.10 -6.34
CA LYS A 129 -2.71 -17.58 -7.65
C LYS A 129 -3.79 -16.51 -7.48
N GLN A 130 -4.74 -16.74 -6.57
CA GLN A 130 -5.82 -15.79 -6.29
C GLN A 130 -5.27 -14.52 -5.62
N LEU A 131 -4.42 -14.65 -4.60
CA LEU A 131 -3.80 -13.50 -3.94
C LEU A 131 -2.89 -12.70 -4.89
N PHE A 132 -2.19 -13.37 -5.79
CA PHE A 132 -1.38 -12.73 -6.82
C PHE A 132 -2.23 -11.91 -7.81
N GLY A 133 -3.42 -12.41 -8.16
CA GLY A 133 -4.40 -11.65 -8.95
C GLY A 133 -4.79 -10.34 -8.27
N VAL A 134 -5.08 -10.38 -6.96
CA VAL A 134 -5.38 -9.17 -6.17
C VAL A 134 -4.17 -8.23 -6.12
N GLN A 135 -2.97 -8.75 -5.88
CA GLN A 135 -1.73 -7.94 -5.88
C GLN A 135 -1.51 -7.23 -7.23
N THR A 136 -1.80 -7.91 -8.33
CA THR A 136 -1.70 -7.34 -9.68
C THR A 136 -2.65 -6.16 -9.85
N ILE A 137 -3.93 -6.34 -9.48
CA ILE A 137 -4.93 -5.27 -9.54
C ILE A 137 -4.53 -4.08 -8.67
N ALA A 138 -4.05 -4.33 -7.45
CA ALA A 138 -3.60 -3.29 -6.53
C ALA A 138 -2.41 -2.49 -7.10
N ASN A 139 -1.44 -3.17 -7.71
CA ASN A 139 -0.29 -2.52 -8.35
C ASN A 139 -0.68 -1.69 -9.58
N THR A 140 -1.62 -2.18 -10.40
CA THR A 140 -2.18 -1.42 -11.51
C THR A 140 -2.88 -0.15 -11.00
N ALA A 141 -3.74 -0.27 -9.99
CA ALA A 141 -4.45 0.86 -9.40
C ALA A 141 -3.47 1.91 -8.84
N LYS A 142 -2.40 1.47 -8.15
CA LYS A 142 -1.33 2.36 -7.67
C LYS A 142 -0.66 3.11 -8.83
N THR A 143 -0.32 2.41 -9.91
CA THR A 143 0.33 3.01 -11.09
C THR A 143 -0.57 4.05 -11.74
N THR A 144 -1.86 3.75 -11.89
CA THR A 144 -2.86 4.70 -12.41
C THR A 144 -2.96 5.94 -11.52
N ALA A 145 -2.99 5.77 -10.19
CA ALA A 145 -3.06 6.88 -9.24
C ALA A 145 -1.80 7.76 -9.30
N ASP A 146 -0.60 7.16 -9.39
CA ASP A 146 0.66 7.89 -9.54
C ASP A 146 0.72 8.69 -10.86
N GLY A 147 0.19 8.11 -11.94
CA GLY A 147 0.03 8.80 -13.23
C GLY A 147 -0.92 10.00 -13.14
N ALA A 148 -2.08 9.83 -12.53
CA ALA A 148 -3.05 10.90 -12.32
C ALA A 148 -2.47 12.05 -11.46
N ARG A 149 -1.75 11.71 -10.39
CA ARG A 149 -1.05 12.68 -9.54
C ARG A 149 -0.03 13.48 -10.34
N THR A 150 0.77 12.81 -11.17
CA THR A 150 1.78 13.47 -12.02
C THR A 150 1.13 14.43 -13.01
N ALA A 151 0.04 14.01 -13.66
CA ALA A 151 -0.73 14.87 -14.57
C ALA A 151 -1.33 16.08 -13.85
N ALA A 152 -1.87 15.90 -12.64
CA ALA A 152 -2.40 16.98 -11.83
C ALA A 152 -1.32 18.00 -11.44
N THR A 153 -0.13 17.54 -11.03
CA THR A 153 1.02 18.41 -10.74
C THR A 153 1.48 19.20 -11.96
N ALA A 154 1.52 18.57 -13.15
CA ALA A 154 1.85 19.25 -14.40
C ALA A 154 0.82 20.33 -14.74
N ALA A 155 -0.48 20.00 -14.65
CA ALA A 155 -1.57 20.95 -14.87
C ALA A 155 -1.50 22.14 -13.90
N GLN A 156 -1.23 21.90 -12.62
CA GLN A 156 -1.04 22.95 -11.62
C GLN A 156 0.14 23.86 -11.98
N THR A 157 1.25 23.30 -12.46
CA THR A 157 2.43 24.07 -12.88
C THR A 157 2.09 24.98 -14.06
N THR A 158 1.39 24.46 -15.08
CA THR A 158 0.93 25.25 -16.23
C THR A 158 -0.04 26.36 -15.79
N ALA A 159 -0.98 26.06 -14.89
CA ALA A 159 -1.92 27.05 -14.38
C ALA A 159 -1.21 28.19 -13.63
N THR A 160 -0.24 27.87 -12.78
CA THR A 160 0.59 28.87 -12.09
C THR A 160 1.39 29.73 -13.07
N ALA A 161 1.97 29.14 -14.12
CA ALA A 161 2.69 29.89 -15.14
C ALA A 161 1.76 30.86 -15.89
N ALA A 162 0.58 30.40 -16.31
CA ALA A 162 -0.42 31.23 -16.97
C ALA A 162 -0.88 32.40 -16.09
N GLN A 163 -1.09 32.16 -14.78
CA GLN A 163 -1.44 33.20 -13.82
C GLN A 163 -0.34 34.26 -13.69
N ASN A 164 0.93 33.85 -13.66
CA ASN A 164 2.06 34.79 -13.59
C ASN A 164 2.18 35.65 -14.86
N THR A 165 1.97 35.05 -16.04
CA THR A 165 1.92 35.79 -17.31
C THR A 165 0.78 36.81 -17.30
N ALA A 166 -0.42 36.42 -16.85
CA ALA A 166 -1.56 37.33 -16.75
C ALA A 166 -1.29 38.49 -15.79
N ASN A 167 -0.71 38.22 -14.61
CA ASN A 167 -0.35 39.26 -13.63
C ASN A 167 0.68 40.25 -14.20
N THR A 168 1.66 39.75 -14.96
CA THR A 168 2.67 40.58 -15.62
C THR A 168 2.05 41.48 -16.67
N ALA A 169 1.19 40.91 -17.54
CA ALA A 169 0.47 41.68 -18.56
C ALA A 169 -0.40 42.78 -17.94
N ASN A 170 -1.12 42.47 -16.85
CA ASN A 170 -1.94 43.44 -16.13
C ASN A 170 -1.10 44.58 -15.52
N SER A 171 0.06 44.25 -14.94
CA SER A 171 0.98 45.25 -14.40
C SER A 171 1.51 46.18 -15.49
N THR A 172 1.91 45.65 -16.64
CA THR A 172 2.32 46.44 -17.81
C THR A 172 1.19 47.34 -18.32
N ALA A 173 -0.03 46.82 -18.41
CA ALA A 173 -1.20 47.60 -18.83
C ALA A 173 -1.47 48.78 -17.89
N ASN A 174 -1.35 48.58 -16.58
CA ASN A 174 -1.48 49.65 -15.58
C ASN A 174 -0.38 50.70 -15.71
N THR A 175 0.87 50.29 -15.91
CA THR A 175 1.98 51.22 -16.19
C THR A 175 1.73 52.04 -17.45
N ASN A 176 1.30 51.40 -18.53
CA ASN A 176 0.97 52.08 -19.78
C ASN A 176 -0.17 53.09 -19.59
N LYS A 177 -1.20 52.73 -18.83
CA LYS A 177 -2.30 53.65 -18.48
C LYS A 177 -1.78 54.90 -17.78
N THR A 178 -0.93 54.74 -16.77
CA THR A 178 -0.29 55.86 -16.05
C THR A 178 0.55 56.73 -16.98
N ASN A 179 1.39 56.11 -17.81
CA ASN A 179 2.24 56.83 -18.76
C ASN A 179 1.41 57.62 -19.78
N ILE A 180 0.33 57.04 -20.31
CA ILE A 180 -0.58 57.71 -21.23
C ILE A 180 -1.24 58.93 -20.55
N THR A 181 -1.72 58.77 -19.32
CA THR A 181 -2.30 59.91 -18.56
C THR A 181 -1.26 61.01 -18.33
N ALA A 182 -0.03 60.66 -17.99
CA ALA A 182 1.05 61.64 -17.82
C ALA A 182 1.38 62.37 -19.14
N LEU A 183 1.46 61.64 -20.26
CA LEU A 183 1.67 62.22 -21.58
C LEU A 183 0.53 63.15 -22.00
N GLN A 184 -0.73 62.77 -21.74
CA GLN A 184 -1.89 63.62 -22.02
C GLN A 184 -1.87 64.90 -21.19
N ALA A 185 -1.49 64.82 -19.91
CA ALA A 185 -1.34 65.99 -19.06
C ALA A 185 -0.22 66.93 -19.53
N ALA A 186 0.93 66.37 -19.94
CA ALA A 186 2.04 67.16 -20.51
C ALA A 186 1.65 67.78 -21.86
N ASP A 187 0.95 67.03 -22.71
CA ASP A 187 0.51 67.50 -24.02
C ASP A 187 -0.45 68.69 -23.93
N ALA A 188 -1.30 68.73 -22.90
CA ALA A 188 -2.20 69.85 -22.64
C ALA A 188 -1.48 71.17 -22.27
N LEU A 189 -0.24 71.09 -21.76
CA LEU A 189 0.58 72.26 -21.40
C LEU A 189 1.50 72.73 -22.53
N ASN A 190 1.67 71.92 -23.59
CA ASN A 190 2.55 72.25 -24.70
C ASN A 190 1.97 73.34 -25.61
N VAL A 191 2.85 74.16 -26.18
CA VAL A 191 2.52 75.10 -27.25
C VAL A 191 2.12 74.33 -28.50
N LYS A 192 1.04 74.77 -29.15
CA LYS A 192 0.48 74.07 -30.32
C LYS A 192 0.62 74.90 -31.57
N TYR A 193 0.87 74.20 -32.67
CA TYR A 193 0.66 74.75 -34.00
C TYR A 193 -0.77 74.47 -34.46
N ASN A 194 -1.31 75.34 -35.30
CA ASN A 194 -2.44 74.96 -36.12
C ASN A 194 -2.05 73.88 -37.15
N THR A 195 -3.02 73.39 -37.92
CA THR A 195 -2.79 72.35 -38.93
C THR A 195 -1.78 72.76 -40.00
N ALA A 196 -1.84 74.02 -40.47
CA ALA A 196 -0.96 74.55 -41.51
C ALA A 196 0.46 74.85 -41.03
N LYS A 197 0.72 74.80 -39.71
CA LYS A 197 1.99 75.16 -39.05
C LYS A 197 2.43 76.62 -39.25
N ASP A 198 1.53 77.49 -39.71
CA ASP A 198 1.80 78.92 -39.88
C ASP A 198 1.44 79.75 -38.63
N THR A 199 0.68 79.16 -37.69
CA THR A 199 0.22 79.83 -36.48
C THR A 199 0.62 79.04 -35.24
N VAL A 200 1.16 79.75 -34.25
CA VAL A 200 1.46 79.24 -32.91
C VAL A 200 0.37 79.74 -31.94
N ALA A 201 -0.27 78.80 -31.26
CA ALA A 201 -1.25 79.09 -30.21
C ALA A 201 -0.63 78.78 -28.83
N LEU A 202 -0.59 79.80 -27.97
CA LEU A 202 -0.23 79.63 -26.56
C LEU A 202 -1.47 79.21 -25.79
N ALA A 203 -1.40 78.04 -25.16
CA ALA A 203 -2.47 77.56 -24.28
C ALA A 203 -2.57 78.44 -23.02
N GLY A 204 -3.80 78.72 -22.59
CA GLY A 204 -4.11 79.55 -21.42
C GLY A 204 -5.49 80.18 -21.56
N THR A 205 -6.34 80.05 -20.54
CA THR A 205 -7.65 80.70 -20.50
C THR A 205 -7.45 82.22 -20.43
N GLY A 206 -7.55 82.91 -21.56
CA GLY A 206 -7.24 84.35 -21.70
C GLY A 206 -5.89 84.66 -22.35
N GLY A 207 -5.18 83.65 -22.86
CA GLY A 207 -3.84 83.78 -23.44
C GLY A 207 -2.71 83.71 -22.41
N SER A 208 -1.46 83.71 -22.88
CA SER A 208 -0.25 83.62 -22.06
C SER A 208 0.71 84.75 -22.37
N LYS A 209 1.39 85.28 -21.34
CA LYS A 209 2.45 86.27 -21.52
C LYS A 209 3.73 85.59 -22.02
N ILE A 210 4.38 86.18 -23.02
CA ILE A 210 5.77 85.86 -23.38
C ILE A 210 6.66 86.87 -22.66
N THR A 211 7.46 86.40 -21.71
CA THR A 211 8.39 87.25 -20.94
C THR A 211 9.83 86.83 -21.20
N ASN A 212 10.78 87.61 -20.67
CA ASN A 212 12.21 87.41 -20.90
C ASN A 212 12.59 87.43 -22.41
N LEU A 213 11.84 88.20 -23.19
CA LEU A 213 12.08 88.40 -24.60
C LEU A 213 13.24 89.39 -24.77
N LYS A 214 14.29 88.96 -25.47
CA LYS A 214 15.37 89.84 -25.90
C LYS A 214 14.83 90.83 -26.93
N ASP A 215 15.28 92.08 -26.88
CA ASP A 215 14.90 93.11 -27.87
C ASP A 215 15.14 92.59 -29.29
N GLY A 216 14.09 92.57 -30.10
CA GLY A 216 14.13 92.10 -31.49
C GLY A 216 14.79 93.14 -32.40
N ALA A 217 15.37 92.71 -33.52
CA ALA A 217 15.89 93.64 -34.50
C ALA A 217 14.75 94.51 -35.08
N VAL A 218 14.96 95.82 -35.18
CA VAL A 218 13.99 96.76 -35.78
C VAL A 218 14.49 97.14 -37.17
N SER A 219 14.04 96.41 -38.19
CA SER A 219 14.38 96.62 -39.60
C SER A 219 13.22 96.18 -40.51
N THR A 220 13.28 96.52 -41.80
CA THR A 220 12.22 96.19 -42.79
C THR A 220 12.11 94.71 -43.12
N THR A 221 13.08 93.89 -42.71
CA THR A 221 13.13 92.45 -43.00
C THR A 221 13.07 91.59 -41.74
N SER A 222 12.92 92.21 -40.55
CA SER A 222 12.92 91.49 -39.29
C SER A 222 11.65 90.66 -39.10
N THR A 223 11.81 89.43 -38.62
CA THR A 223 10.72 88.55 -38.16
C THR A 223 10.75 88.34 -36.65
N ASP A 224 11.51 89.16 -35.94
CA ASP A 224 11.65 89.08 -34.50
C ASP A 224 10.42 89.68 -33.80
N ALA A 225 10.01 89.07 -32.68
CA ALA A 225 9.03 89.69 -31.80
C ALA A 225 9.63 90.93 -31.11
N VAL A 226 8.84 91.98 -30.95
CA VAL A 226 9.25 93.21 -30.25
C VAL A 226 8.97 93.12 -28.75
N SER A 227 9.93 93.57 -27.94
CA SER A 227 9.78 93.57 -26.48
C SER A 227 8.92 94.74 -25.97
N GLY A 228 8.39 94.61 -24.76
CA GLY A 228 7.68 95.71 -24.10
C GLY A 228 8.56 96.96 -23.89
N LYS A 229 9.88 96.79 -23.73
CA LYS A 229 10.85 97.90 -23.61
C LYS A 229 10.91 98.69 -24.92
N GLN A 230 10.95 98.02 -26.06
CA GLN A 230 10.97 98.67 -27.38
C GLN A 230 9.68 99.44 -27.64
N LEU A 231 8.51 98.84 -27.36
CA LEU A 231 7.21 99.51 -27.51
C LEU A 231 7.06 100.69 -26.55
N TYR A 232 7.56 100.57 -25.31
CA TYR A 232 7.57 101.65 -24.34
C TYR A 232 8.44 102.84 -24.81
N ALA A 233 9.60 102.58 -25.43
CA ALA A 233 10.42 103.64 -26.00
C ALA A 233 9.67 104.41 -27.10
N VAL A 234 8.91 103.72 -27.95
CA VAL A 234 8.03 104.36 -28.95
C VAL A 234 6.93 105.18 -28.27
N LYS A 235 6.27 104.64 -27.23
CA LYS A 235 5.26 105.37 -26.45
C LYS A 235 5.84 106.65 -25.85
N ALA A 236 7.03 106.60 -25.26
CA ALA A 236 7.68 107.77 -24.67
C ALA A 236 7.94 108.87 -25.71
N ILE A 237 8.34 108.50 -26.92
CA ILE A 237 8.48 109.45 -28.05
C ILE A 237 7.11 110.01 -28.44
N ALA A 238 6.06 109.18 -28.51
CA ALA A 238 4.71 109.62 -28.85
C ALA A 238 4.10 110.57 -27.80
N ASP A 239 4.25 110.26 -26.51
CA ASP A 239 3.80 111.11 -25.40
C ASP A 239 4.52 112.47 -25.44
N LYS A 240 5.86 112.46 -25.69
CA LYS A 240 6.64 113.69 -25.86
C LYS A 240 6.10 114.53 -27.01
N ASN A 241 5.88 113.91 -28.16
CA ASN A 241 5.31 114.61 -29.32
C ASN A 241 3.92 115.18 -29.01
N SER A 242 3.06 114.43 -28.32
CA SER A 242 1.73 114.91 -27.89
C SER A 242 1.82 116.12 -26.95
N GLY A 243 2.77 116.10 -26.01
CA GLY A 243 3.04 117.22 -25.11
C GLY A 243 3.53 118.46 -25.87
N GLU A 244 4.49 118.31 -26.78
CA GLU A 244 4.98 119.41 -27.62
C GLU A 244 3.89 119.97 -28.54
N ILE A 245 3.03 119.12 -29.11
CA ILE A 245 1.86 119.55 -29.88
C ILE A 245 0.92 120.38 -29.01
N THR A 246 0.65 119.96 -27.77
CA THR A 246 -0.21 120.71 -26.84
C THR A 246 0.38 122.08 -26.49
N LYS A 247 1.70 122.15 -26.27
CA LYS A 247 2.39 123.43 -26.07
C LYS A 247 2.28 124.31 -27.30
N LEU A 248 2.51 123.78 -28.50
CA LEU A 248 2.32 124.51 -29.75
C LEU A 248 0.88 125.04 -29.87
N THR A 249 -0.12 124.21 -29.59
CA THR A 249 -1.53 124.64 -29.56
C THR A 249 -1.77 125.75 -28.56
N THR A 250 -1.21 125.65 -27.35
CA THR A 250 -1.36 126.67 -26.30
C THR A 250 -0.70 127.99 -26.71
N THR A 251 0.52 127.93 -27.27
CA THR A 251 1.22 129.11 -27.79
C THR A 251 0.42 129.77 -28.91
N ILE A 252 -0.11 129.00 -29.86
CA ILE A 252 -0.98 129.50 -30.93
C ILE A 252 -2.24 130.15 -30.36
N ASN A 253 -2.89 129.54 -29.38
CA ASN A 253 -4.07 130.11 -28.72
C ASN A 253 -3.76 131.40 -27.96
N ASN A 254 -2.64 131.47 -27.25
CA ASN A 254 -2.21 132.68 -26.54
C ASN A 254 -1.86 133.81 -27.52
N ILE A 255 -1.29 133.50 -28.69
CA ILE A 255 -1.10 134.46 -29.78
C ILE A 255 -2.46 134.96 -30.28
N ASN A 256 -3.40 134.05 -30.57
CA ASN A 256 -4.74 134.41 -31.06
C ASN A 256 -5.56 135.23 -30.04
N ASN A 257 -5.36 135.01 -28.73
CA ASN A 257 -6.10 135.68 -27.65
C ASN A 257 -5.32 136.84 -26.98
N GLY A 258 -4.18 137.27 -27.52
CA GLY A 258 -3.41 138.43 -27.04
C GLY A 258 -2.62 138.24 -25.73
N GLY A 259 -2.42 137.00 -25.27
CA GLY A 259 -1.75 136.66 -24.01
C GLY A 259 -0.21 136.60 -24.07
N VAL A 260 0.39 136.51 -25.26
CA VAL A 260 1.84 136.72 -25.46
C VAL A 260 1.97 138.07 -26.13
N GLY A 261 2.41 139.08 -25.39
CA GLY A 261 2.44 140.47 -25.84
C GLY A 261 3.13 140.61 -27.19
N LEU A 262 2.34 140.88 -28.22
CA LEU A 262 2.77 141.86 -29.22
C LEU A 262 2.88 143.16 -28.43
N VAL A 263 4.03 143.81 -28.50
CA VAL A 263 4.15 145.22 -28.10
C VAL A 263 3.02 145.94 -28.83
N GLN A 264 1.99 146.32 -28.07
CA GLN A 264 1.02 147.30 -28.51
C GLN A 264 1.65 148.64 -28.16
N ASP A 265 2.07 149.32 -29.23
CA ASP A 265 2.71 150.64 -29.33
C ASP A 265 4.10 150.84 -28.70
#